data_AF-A0A9P5MKC1-F1
#
_entry.id   AF-A0A9P5MKC1-F1
#
_cell.length_a   1.000
_cell.length_b   1.000
_cell.length_c   1.000
_cell.angle_alpha   90.00
_cell.angle_beta   90.00
_cell.angle_gamma   90.00
#
_symmetry.space_group_name_H-M   'P 1'
#
loop_
_entity.id
_entity.type
_entity.pdbx_description
1 polymer ?
#
loop_
_entity_poly.entity_id
_entity_poly.type
_entity_poly.pdbx_seq_one_letter_code
_entity_poly.pdbx_strand_id
1 'polypeptide(L)'
;MEPQGLEDPAALAAAAAAAQATPADGFQQEDGAEDGDDDDDDEDAGPSKKGDKKAGRRKIKIEFIADKSRRHITFSKRKAGIMKKAYELSTLTGTQVLLLVVSETGLVYTFTTAKLQPLVTQPEGKNLIQACLNS
;
A
#
# COMPACT_ATOMS: atom_id res chain seq x y z
N MET A 1 -52.64 7.72 10.14
CA MET A 1 -51.84 6.77 10.91
C MET A 1 -50.98 6.01 9.91
N GLU A 2 -49.84 6.58 9.57
CA GLU A 2 -48.66 5.95 8.94
C GLU A 2 -47.55 7.00 9.08
N PRO A 3 -46.53 6.79 9.93
CA PRO A 3 -45.34 7.61 9.93
C PRO A 3 -44.30 6.96 9.00
N GLN A 4 -43.93 7.63 7.91
CA GLN A 4 -42.72 7.27 7.17
C GLN A 4 -41.57 8.12 7.69
N GLY A 5 -40.71 7.45 8.45
CA GLY A 5 -39.56 8.00 9.13
C GLY A 5 -38.54 8.57 8.15
N LEU A 6 -38.04 9.74 8.53
CA LEU A 6 -36.87 10.40 8.01
C LEU A 6 -35.65 9.51 8.36
N GLU A 7 -35.00 8.91 7.37
CA GLU A 7 -33.81 8.08 7.60
C GLU A 7 -32.57 8.98 7.72
N ASP A 8 -31.93 8.97 8.90
CA ASP A 8 -30.75 9.75 9.24
C ASP A 8 -29.52 9.40 8.36
N PRO A 9 -28.80 10.38 7.76
CA PRO A 9 -27.66 10.13 6.89
C PRO A 9 -26.33 9.82 7.61
N ALA A 10 -26.35 9.47 8.91
CA ALA A 10 -25.14 9.30 9.73
C ALA A 10 -24.63 7.85 9.82
N ALA A 11 -25.28 6.87 9.19
CA ALA A 11 -24.99 5.44 9.37
C ALA A 11 -24.24 4.75 8.21
N LEU A 12 -23.56 5.50 7.32
CA LEU A 12 -22.75 4.93 6.23
C LEU A 12 -21.25 5.22 6.42
N ALA A 13 -20.70 4.90 7.59
CA ALA A 13 -19.28 5.07 7.90
C ALA A 13 -18.54 3.77 8.29
N ALA A 14 -19.15 2.57 8.15
CA ALA A 14 -18.58 1.35 8.73
C ALA A 14 -18.52 0.11 7.82
N ALA A 15 -18.52 0.25 6.49
CA ALA A 15 -18.47 -0.93 5.59
C ALA A 15 -17.54 -0.74 4.39
N ALA A 16 -16.22 -0.72 4.62
CA ALA A 16 -15.23 -1.00 3.58
C ALA A 16 -13.93 -1.60 4.15
N ALA A 17 -14.04 -2.39 5.23
CA ALA A 17 -12.95 -3.17 5.80
C ALA A 17 -13.23 -4.66 5.62
N ALA A 18 -13.29 -5.17 4.39
CA ALA A 18 -13.29 -6.61 4.12
C ALA A 18 -12.99 -6.91 2.64
N ALA A 19 -11.70 -7.04 2.32
CA ALA A 19 -11.25 -7.91 1.24
C ALA A 19 -9.84 -8.39 1.61
N GLN A 20 -9.79 -9.24 2.65
CA GLN A 20 -8.62 -10.03 2.98
C GLN A 20 -8.55 -11.19 1.98
N ALA A 21 -7.46 -11.26 1.22
CA ALA A 21 -7.01 -12.49 0.62
C ALA A 21 -5.66 -12.81 1.27
N THR A 22 -5.67 -13.74 2.20
CA THR A 22 -4.45 -14.42 2.67
C THR A 22 -3.94 -15.33 1.54
N PRO A 23 -2.61 -15.49 1.43
CA PRO A 23 -2.10 -16.79 1.83
C PRO A 23 -0.98 -16.65 2.85
N ALA A 24 -0.91 -17.68 3.71
CA ALA A 24 0.07 -17.86 4.74
C ALA A 24 1.49 -17.92 4.17
N ASP A 25 2.37 -17.08 4.71
CA ASP A 25 3.79 -17.39 4.80
C ASP A 25 4.33 -16.72 6.06
N GLY A 26 4.84 -17.53 6.97
CA GLY A 26 5.21 -17.14 8.32
C GLY A 26 6.43 -16.22 8.35
N PHE A 27 6.34 -15.17 9.14
CA PHE A 27 7.51 -14.51 9.69
C PHE A 27 7.17 -13.96 11.06
N GLN A 28 7.85 -14.45 12.10
CA GLN A 28 7.74 -13.98 13.48
C GLN A 28 7.90 -12.45 13.56
N GLN A 29 7.06 -11.82 14.37
CA GLN A 29 7.21 -10.43 14.81
C GLN A 29 7.67 -10.46 16.27
N GLU A 30 8.87 -9.94 16.54
CA GLU A 30 9.32 -9.58 17.88
C GLU A 30 9.04 -8.06 18.06
N ASP A 31 8.18 -7.75 19.03
CA ASP A 31 8.09 -6.44 19.71
C ASP A 31 9.43 -6.24 20.47
N GLY A 32 10.09 -5.08 20.56
CA GLY A 32 9.57 -3.74 20.79
C GLY A 32 10.23 -3.18 22.07
N ALA A 33 11.45 -2.64 21.91
CA ALA A 33 12.17 -1.65 22.73
C ALA A 33 12.32 -1.86 24.26
N GLU A 34 13.54 -2.21 24.70
CA GLU A 34 14.06 -1.84 26.03
C GLU A 34 15.06 -0.69 25.86
N ASP A 35 14.84 0.43 26.57
CA ASP A 35 15.78 1.53 26.75
C ASP A 35 16.89 1.06 27.72
N GLY A 36 18.13 1.04 27.22
CA GLY A 36 19.34 0.83 28.02
C GLY A 36 20.34 1.94 27.73
N ASP A 37 20.54 2.83 28.70
CA ASP A 37 21.75 3.63 28.84
C ASP A 37 22.90 2.66 29.12
N ASP A 38 23.86 2.54 28.20
CA ASP A 38 25.14 1.87 28.45
C ASP A 38 26.26 2.91 28.26
N ASP A 39 26.90 3.21 29.39
CA ASP A 39 28.07 4.05 29.54
C ASP A 39 29.22 3.62 28.61
N ASP A 40 29.87 4.61 28.00
CA ASP A 40 31.12 4.46 27.24
C ASP A 40 32.23 3.92 28.15
N ASP A 41 32.65 2.67 27.96
CA ASP A 41 33.91 2.13 28.49
C ASP A 41 34.78 1.54 27.37
N ASP A 42 36.06 1.89 27.42
CA ASP A 42 37.07 1.85 26.36
C ASP A 42 37.77 0.46 26.23
N GLU A 43 38.47 0.26 25.11
CA GLU A 43 39.45 -0.82 24.78
C GLU A 43 38.98 -2.25 24.38
N ASP A 44 39.15 -2.61 23.09
CA ASP A 44 40.13 -3.62 22.62
C ASP A 44 40.02 -3.87 21.09
N ALA A 45 41.17 -3.92 20.42
CA ALA A 45 41.30 -3.99 18.96
C ALA A 45 41.24 -5.44 18.43
N GLY A 46 40.06 -5.86 17.95
CA GLY A 46 39.86 -7.10 17.18
C GLY A 46 39.49 -6.87 15.69
N PRO A 47 39.78 -7.80 14.76
CA PRO A 47 39.64 -7.57 13.33
C PRO A 47 38.15 -7.45 12.96
N SER A 48 37.78 -6.26 12.49
CA SER A 48 36.40 -5.91 12.15
C SER A 48 35.88 -6.84 11.05
N LYS A 49 34.97 -7.76 11.40
CA LYS A 49 34.10 -8.43 10.41
C LYS A 49 33.39 -7.33 9.64
N LYS A 50 33.78 -7.16 8.37
CA LYS A 50 33.23 -6.16 7.44
C LYS A 50 31.79 -6.55 7.13
N GLY A 51 30.87 -6.25 8.04
CA GLY A 51 29.45 -6.47 7.88
C GLY A 51 29.00 -5.73 6.62
N ASP A 52 28.28 -6.44 5.75
CA ASP A 52 27.66 -5.91 4.54
C ASP A 52 26.72 -4.76 4.91
N LYS A 53 27.26 -3.54 5.00
CA LYS A 53 26.48 -2.31 5.13
C LYS A 53 25.52 -2.28 3.94
N LYS A 54 24.25 -2.60 4.20
CA LYS A 54 23.17 -2.62 3.22
C LYS A 54 23.19 -1.29 2.47
N ALA A 55 23.58 -1.31 1.20
CA ALA A 55 23.75 -0.08 0.45
C ALA A 55 22.43 0.70 0.44
N GLY A 56 22.51 2.00 0.74
CA GLY A 56 21.35 2.89 0.82
C GLY A 56 20.62 3.06 -0.52
N ARG A 57 19.57 3.90 -0.53
CA ARG A 57 18.77 4.18 -1.74
C ARG A 57 19.65 4.71 -2.88
N ARG A 58 19.74 3.95 -3.98
CA ARG A 58 20.48 4.35 -5.19
C ARG A 58 19.56 5.00 -6.21
N LYS A 59 20.08 5.98 -6.97
CA LYS A 59 19.38 6.60 -8.10
C LYS A 59 19.25 5.59 -9.24
N ILE A 60 18.10 5.56 -9.92
CA ILE A 60 17.84 4.75 -11.11
C ILE A 60 17.29 5.64 -12.24
N LYS A 61 17.44 5.21 -13.49
CA LYS A 61 16.83 5.85 -14.65
C LYS A 61 15.30 5.63 -14.65
N ILE A 62 14.54 6.58 -15.19
CA ILE A 62 13.08 6.46 -15.37
C ILE A 62 12.82 5.86 -16.74
N GLU A 63 13.07 4.56 -16.84
CA GLU A 63 12.87 3.72 -18.02
C GLU A 63 12.38 2.34 -17.57
N PHE A 64 11.97 1.49 -18.52
CA PHE A 64 11.53 0.14 -18.19
C PHE A 64 12.67 -0.68 -17.58
N ILE A 65 12.43 -1.29 -16.41
CA ILE A 65 13.43 -2.12 -15.72
C ILE A 65 13.42 -3.51 -16.38
N ALA A 66 14.43 -3.81 -17.20
CA ALA A 66 14.49 -5.11 -17.90
C ALA A 66 14.56 -6.32 -16.96
N ASP A 67 15.32 -6.19 -15.86
CA ASP A 67 15.49 -7.26 -14.87
C ASP A 67 14.18 -7.52 -14.10
N LYS A 68 13.63 -8.73 -14.27
CA LYS A 68 12.33 -9.13 -13.71
C LYS A 68 12.29 -9.06 -12.19
N SER A 69 13.32 -9.52 -11.50
CA SER A 69 13.38 -9.52 -10.03
C SER A 69 13.39 -8.09 -9.47
N ARG A 70 14.29 -7.24 -9.98
CA ARG A 70 14.35 -5.81 -9.59
C ARG A 70 13.07 -5.08 -9.96
N ARG A 71 12.44 -5.41 -11.09
CA ARG A 71 11.16 -4.81 -11.51
C ARG A 71 10.03 -5.18 -10.54
N HIS A 72 9.91 -6.45 -10.15
CA HIS A 72 8.91 -6.89 -9.16
C HIS A 72 9.12 -6.23 -7.79
N ILE A 73 10.36 -6.19 -7.29
CA ILE A 73 10.68 -5.51 -6.02
C ILE A 73 10.34 -4.02 -6.11
N THR A 74 10.69 -3.37 -7.23
CA THR A 74 10.40 -1.95 -7.44
C THR A 74 8.91 -1.69 -7.53
N PHE A 75 8.16 -2.54 -8.25
CA PHE A 75 6.70 -2.47 -8.33
C PHE A 75 6.08 -2.54 -6.95
N SER A 76 6.42 -3.55 -6.14
CA SER A 76 5.86 -3.72 -4.80
C SER A 76 6.13 -2.51 -3.90
N LYS A 77 7.37 -2.01 -3.89
CA LYS A 77 7.75 -0.84 -3.08
C LYS A 77 7.09 0.45 -3.56
N ARG A 78 7.08 0.71 -4.87
CA ARG A 78 6.48 1.93 -5.43
C ARG A 78 4.97 1.92 -5.31
N LYS A 79 4.32 0.79 -5.57
CA LYS A 79 2.87 0.59 -5.37
C LYS A 79 2.48 0.92 -3.94
N ALA A 80 3.19 0.38 -2.93
CA ALA A 80 2.93 0.70 -1.53
C ALA A 80 3.11 2.21 -1.24
N GLY A 81 4.21 2.80 -1.72
CA GLY A 81 4.48 4.23 -1.51
C GLY A 81 3.43 5.16 -2.14
N ILE A 82 3.02 4.92 -3.39
CA ILE A 82 2.03 5.76 -4.07
C ILE A 82 0.62 5.57 -3.49
N MET A 83 0.25 4.34 -3.09
CA MET A 83 -1.00 4.08 -2.38
C MET A 83 -1.07 4.86 -1.07
N LYS A 84 0.03 4.86 -0.29
CA LYS A 84 0.12 5.67 0.93
C LYS A 84 -0.03 7.16 0.64
N LYS A 85 0.60 7.66 -0.43
CA LYS A 85 0.48 9.08 -0.81
C LYS A 85 -0.92 9.46 -1.26
N ALA A 86 -1.62 8.59 -1.98
CA ALA A 86 -3.01 8.82 -2.35
C ALA A 86 -3.91 8.94 -1.11
N TYR A 87 -3.70 8.05 -0.12
CA TYR A 87 -4.40 8.11 1.18
C TYR A 87 -4.07 9.37 1.98
N GLU A 88 -2.78 9.71 2.12
CA GLU A 88 -2.36 10.94 2.80
C GLU A 88 -2.99 12.17 2.15
N LEU A 89 -2.99 12.25 0.81
CA LEU A 89 -3.57 13.36 0.06
C LEU A 89 -5.08 13.48 0.27
N SER A 90 -5.84 12.39 0.12
CA SER A 90 -7.29 12.42 0.29
C SER A 90 -7.68 12.81 1.72
N THR A 91 -6.90 12.34 2.70
CA THR A 91 -7.17 12.59 4.12
C THR A 91 -6.85 14.03 4.50
N LEU A 92 -5.71 14.56 4.07
CA LEU A 92 -5.27 15.92 4.41
C LEU A 92 -6.13 17.01 3.74
N THR A 93 -6.65 16.74 2.55
CA THR A 93 -7.33 17.77 1.74
C THR A 93 -8.83 17.54 1.59
N GLY A 94 -9.35 16.37 1.99
CA GLY A 94 -10.74 15.97 1.76
C GLY A 94 -11.11 15.79 0.29
N THR A 95 -10.12 15.75 -0.61
CA THR A 95 -10.35 15.61 -2.06
C THR A 95 -10.72 14.17 -2.43
N GLN A 96 -11.45 14.03 -3.54
CA GLN A 96 -11.76 12.72 -4.10
C GLN A 96 -10.60 12.24 -4.97
N VAL A 97 -10.12 11.02 -4.73
CA VAL A 97 -8.93 10.46 -5.39
C VAL A 97 -9.24 9.04 -5.85
N LEU A 98 -8.87 8.72 -7.08
CA LEU A 98 -8.89 7.37 -7.63
C LEU A 98 -7.51 7.03 -8.17
N LEU A 99 -6.96 5.89 -7.72
CA LEU A 99 -5.71 5.33 -8.20
C LEU A 99 -5.94 3.86 -8.54
N LEU A 100 -5.52 3.47 -9.74
CA LEU A 100 -5.58 2.10 -10.24
C LEU A 100 -4.20 1.69 -10.74
N VAL A 101 -3.72 0.53 -10.29
CA VAL A 101 -2.42 -0.03 -10.68
C VAL A 101 -2.61 -1.50 -11.03
N VAL A 102 -2.23 -1.90 -12.23
CA VAL A 102 -2.29 -3.31 -12.67
C VAL A 102 -0.90 -3.91 -12.66
N SER A 103 -0.74 -5.10 -12.08
CA SER A 103 0.51 -5.85 -12.14
C SER A 103 0.68 -6.57 -13.48
N GLU A 104 1.89 -7.04 -13.76
CA GLU A 104 2.17 -7.94 -14.90
C GLU A 104 1.38 -9.26 -14.82
N THR A 105 0.90 -9.63 -13.63
CA THR A 105 0.05 -10.81 -13.43
C THR A 105 -1.44 -10.53 -13.63
N GLY A 106 -1.82 -9.31 -14.01
CA GLY A 106 -3.21 -8.91 -14.21
C GLY A 106 -3.97 -8.59 -12.92
N LEU A 107 -3.30 -8.53 -11.77
CA LEU A 107 -3.93 -8.13 -10.51
C LEU A 107 -4.11 -6.62 -10.47
N VAL A 108 -5.35 -6.19 -10.22
CA VAL A 108 -5.71 -4.78 -10.12
C VAL A 108 -5.69 -4.35 -8.66
N TYR A 109 -4.82 -3.40 -8.34
CA TYR A 109 -4.75 -2.75 -7.04
C TYR A 109 -5.36 -1.37 -7.13
N THR A 110 -6.26 -1.05 -6.21
CA THR A 110 -7.00 0.21 -6.25
C THR A 110 -6.94 0.94 -4.91
N PHE A 111 -6.94 2.26 -5.00
CA PHE A 111 -7.26 3.15 -3.89
C PHE A 111 -8.32 4.13 -4.39
N THR A 112 -9.38 4.30 -3.62
CA THR A 112 -10.52 5.14 -4.02
C THR A 112 -11.18 5.74 -2.79
N THR A 113 -11.67 6.97 -2.93
CA THR A 113 -12.49 7.63 -1.92
C THR A 113 -13.97 7.26 -2.06
N ALA A 114 -14.77 7.50 -1.03
CA ALA A 114 -16.16 7.02 -0.95
C ALA A 114 -17.02 7.34 -2.19
N LYS A 115 -16.90 8.54 -2.77
CA LYS A 115 -17.70 8.91 -3.96
C LYS A 115 -17.26 8.20 -5.24
N LEU A 116 -15.99 7.80 -5.32
CA LEU A 116 -15.41 7.13 -6.49
C LEU A 116 -15.36 5.61 -6.30
N GLN A 117 -15.73 5.09 -5.13
CA GLN A 117 -15.80 3.66 -4.84
C GLN A 117 -16.70 2.89 -5.82
N PRO A 118 -17.87 3.40 -6.25
CA PRO A 118 -18.73 2.71 -7.22
C PRO A 118 -18.02 2.36 -8.53
N LEU A 119 -17.03 3.15 -8.98
CA LEU A 119 -16.31 2.88 -10.24
C LEU A 119 -15.51 1.57 -10.21
N VAL A 120 -15.10 1.10 -9.03
CA VAL A 120 -14.32 -0.13 -8.89
C VAL A 120 -15.11 -1.27 -8.25
N THR A 121 -16.24 -0.97 -7.60
CA THR A 121 -17.09 -1.98 -6.96
C THR A 121 -18.27 -2.43 -7.82
N GLN A 122 -18.90 -1.49 -8.54
CA GLN A 122 -20.08 -1.78 -9.35
C GLN A 122 -19.71 -2.55 -10.63
N PRO A 123 -20.62 -3.42 -11.13
CA PRO A 123 -20.37 -4.20 -12.35
C PRO A 123 -20.06 -3.34 -13.56
N GLU A 124 -20.75 -2.22 -13.73
CA GLU A 124 -20.57 -1.29 -14.85
C GLU A 124 -19.13 -0.75 -14.91
N GLY A 125 -18.61 -0.28 -13.77
CA GLY A 125 -17.25 0.22 -13.66
C GLY A 125 -16.20 -0.88 -13.83
N LYS A 126 -16.43 -2.07 -13.25
CA LYS A 126 -15.56 -3.23 -13.43
C LYS A 126 -15.48 -3.68 -14.90
N ASN A 127 -16.60 -3.71 -15.60
CA ASN A 127 -16.65 -4.08 -17.01
C ASN A 127 -15.88 -3.08 -17.87
N LEU A 128 -16.01 -1.78 -17.59
CA LEU A 128 -15.25 -0.74 -18.27
C LEU A 128 -13.74 -0.92 -18.05
N ILE A 129 -13.31 -1.12 -16.80
CA ILE A 129 -11.90 -1.37 -16.47
C ILE A 129 -11.40 -2.61 -17.20
N GLN A 130 -12.16 -3.71 -17.18
CA GLN A 130 -11.80 -4.95 -17.86
C GLN A 130 -11.71 -4.78 -19.38
N ALA A 131 -12.63 -4.03 -20.00
CA ALA A 131 -12.58 -3.74 -21.43
C ALA A 131 -11.31 -2.98 -21.81
N CYS A 132 -10.89 -1.99 -21.02
CA CYS A 132 -9.67 -1.23 -21.25
C CYS A 132 -8.37 -2.03 -21.02
N LEU A 133 -8.41 -3.09 -20.21
CA LEU A 133 -7.23 -3.93 -19.94
C LEU A 133 -7.06 -5.06 -20.96
N ASN A 134 -8.14 -5.42 -21.66
CA ASN A 134 -8.14 -6.45 -22.69
C ASN A 134 -8.01 -5.87 -24.12
N SER A 135 -8.06 -4.54 -24.27
CA SER A 135 -7.92 -3.84 -25.55
C SER A 135 -6.48 -3.79 -26.05
#